data_AF-A0A662KGY8-F1
#
_entry.id   AF-A0A662KGY8-F1
#
_cell.length_a   1.000
_cell.length_b   1.000
_cell.length_c   1.000
_cell.angle_alpha   90.00
_cell.angle_beta   90.00
_cell.angle_gamma   90.00
#
_symmetry.space_group_name_H-M   'P 1'
#
loop_
_entity.id
_entity.type
_entity.pdbx_description
1 polymer ?
#
loop_
_entity_poly.entity_id
_entity_poly.type
_entity_poly.pdbx_seq_one_letter_code
_entity_poly.pdbx_strand_id
1 'polypeptide(L)'
;FGIGYAGREELLRMIERYKVNAVFAGHVHFDDITILNDTIFITTTTAASATRGDAYWGYRLVTVRNWSIVSYNYKEPKYSIPLYHIECKELDQFTKLVRNDLEKSINVRLTFLVPAGNYSINNGCVVMERKVNDKMEVYIDVYVPEKSEILVRLERVD
;
A
#
# COMPACT_ATOMS: atom_id res chain seq x y z
N PHE A 1 -0.34 13.71 -38.82
CA PHE A 1 -0.97 12.67 -37.98
C PHE A 1 0.07 12.23 -36.97
N GLY A 2 -0.14 12.59 -35.71
CA GLY A 2 0.85 12.48 -34.64
C GLY A 2 1.27 11.04 -34.36
N ILE A 3 2.46 10.90 -33.79
CA ILE A 3 3.13 9.66 -33.36
C ILE A 3 2.21 8.86 -32.42
N GLY A 4 1.29 8.10 -33.00
CA GLY A 4 0.47 7.14 -32.27
C GLY A 4 1.38 6.00 -31.82
N TYR A 5 1.34 5.67 -30.54
CA TYR A 5 2.06 4.53 -29.98
C TYR A 5 1.78 3.27 -30.81
N ALA A 6 2.83 2.67 -31.38
CA ALA A 6 2.72 1.45 -32.18
C ALA A 6 2.01 0.35 -31.35
N GLY A 7 0.98 -0.26 -31.91
CA GLY A 7 0.21 -1.31 -31.24
C GLY A 7 -0.93 -0.84 -30.30
N ARG A 8 -1.11 0.48 -30.09
CA ARG A 8 -2.21 1.01 -29.24
C ARG A 8 -3.58 0.49 -29.67
N GLU A 9 -3.90 0.61 -30.96
CA GLU A 9 -5.23 0.23 -31.47
C GLU A 9 -5.46 -1.28 -31.33
N GLU A 10 -4.43 -2.10 -31.55
CA GLU A 10 -4.56 -3.56 -31.40
C GLU A 10 -4.74 -3.96 -29.93
N LEU A 11 -4.02 -3.31 -29.01
CA LEU A 11 -4.23 -3.51 -27.57
C LEU A 11 -5.66 -3.15 -27.16
N LEU A 12 -6.17 -1.99 -27.61
CA LEU A 12 -7.54 -1.57 -27.32
C LEU A 12 -8.57 -2.55 -27.89
N ARG A 13 -8.35 -3.05 -29.12
CA ARG A 13 -9.18 -4.10 -29.72
C ARG A 13 -9.17 -5.39 -28.92
N MET A 14 -8.01 -5.81 -28.41
CA MET A 14 -7.92 -7.01 -27.55
C MET A 14 -8.66 -6.81 -26.24
N ILE A 15 -8.50 -5.66 -25.58
CA ILE A 15 -9.20 -5.32 -24.32
C ILE A 15 -10.71 -5.43 -24.52
N GLU A 16 -11.24 -4.86 -25.60
CA GLU A 16 -12.65 -4.95 -25.96
C GLU A 16 -13.07 -6.38 -26.29
N ARG A 17 -12.33 -7.07 -27.17
CA ARG A 17 -12.61 -8.45 -27.62
C ARG A 17 -12.70 -9.43 -26.44
N TYR A 18 -11.82 -9.28 -25.46
CA TYR A 18 -11.78 -10.15 -24.28
C TYR A 18 -12.61 -9.63 -23.10
N LYS A 19 -13.33 -8.50 -23.27
CA LYS A 19 -14.20 -7.90 -22.25
C LYS A 19 -13.48 -7.70 -20.91
N VAL A 20 -12.26 -7.17 -20.99
CA VAL A 20 -11.42 -6.91 -19.81
C VAL A 20 -12.12 -5.90 -18.89
N ASN A 21 -12.27 -6.21 -17.61
CA ASN A 21 -12.95 -5.29 -16.67
C ASN A 21 -12.06 -4.13 -16.21
N ALA A 22 -10.75 -4.36 -16.12
CA ALA A 22 -9.79 -3.35 -15.72
C ALA A 22 -8.39 -3.61 -16.26
N VAL A 23 -7.64 -2.52 -16.49
CA VAL A 23 -6.23 -2.52 -16.87
C VAL A 23 -5.45 -1.75 -15.82
N PHE A 24 -4.44 -2.40 -15.22
CA PHE A 24 -3.52 -1.77 -14.28
C PHE A 24 -2.19 -1.48 -14.99
N ALA A 25 -1.83 -0.21 -15.10
CA ALA A 25 -0.66 0.26 -15.84
C ALA A 25 0.28 1.09 -14.95
N GLY A 26 1.54 1.23 -15.40
CA GLY A 26 2.58 2.02 -14.74
C GLY A 26 3.39 2.82 -15.76
N HIS A 27 4.71 2.87 -15.59
CA HIS A 27 5.69 3.51 -16.50
C HIS A 27 5.69 5.05 -16.53
N VAL A 28 4.53 5.69 -16.45
CA VAL A 28 4.41 7.16 -16.64
C VAL A 28 4.51 7.99 -15.35
N HIS A 29 4.53 7.33 -14.18
CA HIS A 29 4.80 7.91 -12.85
C HIS A 29 3.80 9.00 -12.38
N PHE A 30 2.57 8.99 -12.88
CA PHE A 30 1.49 9.84 -12.40
C PHE A 30 0.22 9.02 -12.19
N ASP A 31 -0.71 9.56 -11.41
CA ASP A 31 -2.01 8.95 -11.19
C ASP A 31 -2.98 9.28 -12.32
N ASP A 32 -3.62 8.25 -12.88
CA ASP A 32 -4.79 8.42 -13.72
C ASP A 32 -5.77 7.25 -13.56
N ILE A 33 -7.04 7.57 -13.80
CA ILE A 33 -8.17 6.67 -13.81
C ILE A 33 -9.04 7.09 -14.99
N THR A 34 -9.16 6.24 -15.99
CA THR A 34 -10.01 6.48 -17.15
C THR A 34 -10.98 5.32 -17.31
N ILE A 35 -12.26 5.61 -17.56
CA ILE A 35 -13.25 4.58 -17.89
C ILE A 35 -13.56 4.70 -19.38
N LEU A 36 -13.35 3.60 -20.11
CA LEU A 36 -13.62 3.53 -21.54
C LEU A 36 -14.29 2.19 -21.83
N ASN A 37 -15.48 2.21 -22.45
CA ASN A 37 -16.27 1.02 -22.77
C ASN A 37 -16.39 0.05 -21.58
N ASP A 38 -16.79 0.57 -20.42
CA ASP A 38 -16.93 -0.16 -19.14
C ASP A 38 -15.64 -0.80 -18.60
N THR A 39 -14.49 -0.58 -19.24
CA THR A 39 -13.17 -0.98 -18.75
C THR A 39 -12.57 0.16 -17.93
N ILE A 40 -12.09 -0.16 -16.72
CA ILE A 40 -11.40 0.80 -15.86
C ILE A 40 -9.89 0.72 -16.12
N PHE A 41 -9.29 1.80 -16.60
CA PHE A 41 -7.85 1.95 -16.77
C PHE A 41 -7.30 2.69 -15.55
N ILE A 42 -6.38 2.07 -14.82
CA ILE A 42 -5.77 2.64 -13.62
C ILE A 42 -4.27 2.73 -13.84
N THR A 43 -3.74 3.94 -13.72
CA THR A 43 -2.32 4.22 -13.64
C THR A 43 -2.00 4.70 -12.23
N THR A 44 -0.96 4.14 -11.64
CA THR A 44 -0.45 4.53 -10.32
C THR A 44 0.90 5.19 -10.48
N THR A 45 1.24 6.07 -9.53
CA THR A 45 2.61 6.56 -9.37
C THR A 45 3.59 5.40 -9.09
N THR A 46 4.87 5.72 -8.99
CA THR A 46 5.89 4.70 -8.73
C THR A 46 5.91 4.25 -7.26
N ALA A 47 6.22 2.98 -7.00
CA ALA A 47 6.36 2.48 -5.62
C ALA A 47 7.80 2.62 -5.06
N ALA A 48 8.81 2.81 -5.92
CA ALA A 48 10.22 2.75 -5.50
C ALA A 48 11.23 3.49 -6.41
N SER A 49 10.83 3.97 -7.59
CA SER A 49 11.77 4.62 -8.52
C SER A 49 11.91 6.11 -8.23
N ALA A 50 12.91 6.75 -8.84
CA ALA A 50 13.03 8.21 -8.80
C ALA A 50 11.74 8.88 -9.30
N THR A 51 11.34 9.93 -8.60
CA THR A 51 10.23 10.78 -8.98
C THR A 51 10.76 12.03 -9.70
N ARG A 52 9.92 12.64 -10.54
CA ARG A 52 10.21 13.92 -11.21
C ARG A 52 8.97 14.81 -11.06
N GLY A 53 9.19 16.12 -10.90
CA GLY A 53 8.10 17.07 -10.71
C GLY A 53 7.32 16.81 -9.42
N ASP A 54 5.99 16.77 -9.52
CA ASP A 54 5.04 16.53 -8.43
C ASP A 54 4.72 15.04 -8.20
N ALA A 55 5.40 14.12 -8.90
CA ALA A 55 5.27 12.69 -8.66
C ALA A 55 5.76 12.30 -7.26
N TYR A 56 5.08 11.32 -6.66
CA TYR A 56 5.38 10.82 -5.33
C TYR A 56 5.36 9.29 -5.31
N TRP A 57 5.97 8.69 -4.29
CA TRP A 57 5.84 7.24 -4.11
C TRP A 57 4.44 6.90 -3.61
N GLY A 58 3.72 6.06 -4.34
CA GLY A 58 2.33 5.77 -4.03
C GLY A 58 1.89 4.37 -4.42
N TYR A 59 0.74 3.98 -3.86
CA TYR A 59 0.12 2.68 -4.11
C TYR A 59 -1.41 2.80 -4.07
N ARG A 60 -2.12 1.85 -4.67
CA ARG A 60 -3.59 1.79 -4.60
C ARG A 60 -4.03 0.51 -3.92
N LEU A 61 -5.03 0.64 -3.05
CA LEU A 61 -5.79 -0.51 -2.57
C LEU A 61 -6.99 -0.69 -3.50
N VAL A 62 -7.02 -1.81 -4.23
CA VAL A 62 -8.13 -2.18 -5.08
C VAL A 62 -9.01 -3.17 -4.34
N THR A 63 -10.27 -2.80 -4.09
CA THR A 63 -11.23 -3.68 -3.45
C THR A 63 -12.10 -4.34 -4.50
N VAL A 64 -12.14 -5.67 -4.49
CA VAL A 64 -13.02 -6.48 -5.34
C VAL A 64 -14.08 -7.15 -4.45
N ARG A 65 -15.34 -7.02 -4.83
CA ARG A 65 -16.48 -7.71 -4.17
C ARG A 65 -17.38 -8.29 -5.25
N ASN A 66 -17.78 -9.54 -5.09
CA ASN A 66 -18.65 -10.24 -6.04
C ASN A 66 -18.16 -10.08 -7.49
N TRP A 67 -16.86 -10.30 -7.73
CA TRP A 67 -16.20 -10.17 -9.03
C TRP A 67 -16.21 -8.76 -9.65
N SER A 68 -16.59 -7.74 -8.89
CA SER A 68 -16.61 -6.33 -9.32
C SER A 68 -15.64 -5.49 -8.51
N ILE A 69 -14.93 -4.58 -9.19
CA ILE A 69 -14.10 -3.59 -8.52
C ILE A 69 -15.02 -2.53 -7.90
N VAL A 70 -14.91 -2.32 -6.58
CA VAL A 70 -15.77 -1.39 -5.83
C VAL A 70 -15.01 -0.20 -5.23
N SER A 71 -13.68 -0.24 -5.22
CA SER A 71 -12.85 0.87 -4.76
C SER A 71 -11.43 0.76 -5.33
N TYR A 72 -10.87 1.90 -5.75
CA TYR A 72 -9.52 2.03 -6.31
C TYR A 72 -8.95 3.46 -6.22
N ASN A 73 -9.80 4.45 -5.92
CA ASN A 73 -9.41 5.83 -5.71
C ASN A 73 -9.18 6.07 -4.22
N TYR A 74 -8.03 6.66 -3.84
CA TYR A 74 -7.80 7.09 -2.47
C TYR A 74 -8.52 8.42 -2.19
N LYS A 75 -8.35 9.40 -3.09
CA LYS A 75 -8.94 10.73 -2.94
C LYS A 75 -9.22 11.36 -4.32
N GLU A 76 -10.31 12.10 -4.42
CA GLU A 76 -10.64 12.87 -5.62
C GLU A 76 -9.56 13.92 -5.96
N PRO A 77 -9.26 14.16 -7.25
CA PRO A 77 -9.96 13.58 -8.40
C PRO A 77 -9.54 12.14 -8.69
N LYS A 78 -8.27 11.74 -8.49
CA LYS A 78 -7.79 10.40 -8.91
C LYS A 78 -6.57 9.91 -8.11
N TYR A 79 -6.31 10.40 -6.92
CA TYR A 79 -5.06 10.13 -6.21
C TYR A 79 -4.92 8.66 -5.78
N SER A 80 -3.70 8.14 -5.86
CA SER A 80 -3.25 6.96 -5.12
C SER A 80 -2.89 7.34 -3.68
N ILE A 81 -2.62 6.35 -2.83
CA ILE A 81 -2.19 6.57 -1.44
C ILE A 81 -0.72 7.05 -1.47
N PRO A 82 -0.43 8.27 -0.98
CA PRO A 82 0.94 8.78 -0.91
C PRO A 82 1.72 8.17 0.26
N LEU A 83 2.83 7.50 -0.04
CA LEU A 83 3.69 6.88 0.99
C LEU A 83 4.32 7.88 1.94
N TYR A 84 4.59 9.11 1.50
CA TYR A 84 5.21 10.14 2.34
C TYR A 84 4.28 10.67 3.46
N HIS A 85 3.02 10.23 3.51
CA HIS A 85 2.10 10.47 4.61
C HIS A 85 2.04 9.31 5.62
N ILE A 86 2.88 8.29 5.45
CA ILE A 86 3.01 7.16 6.38
C ILE A 86 4.45 7.10 6.85
N GLU A 87 4.65 7.10 8.16
CA GLU A 87 5.98 6.98 8.76
C GLU A 87 6.00 5.82 9.75
N CYS A 88 7.08 5.04 9.74
CA CYS A 88 7.37 4.05 10.76
C CYS A 88 8.78 4.31 11.28
N LYS A 89 8.88 4.75 12.53
CA LYS A 89 10.15 5.06 13.19
C LYS A 89 10.46 4.01 14.25
N GLU A 90 11.64 3.41 14.16
CA GLU A 90 12.19 2.58 15.23
C GLU A 90 12.77 3.51 16.31
N LEU A 91 12.21 3.44 17.53
CA LEU A 91 12.70 4.24 18.65
C LEU A 91 13.76 3.47 19.44
N ASP A 92 13.54 2.17 19.62
CA ASP A 92 14.48 1.21 20.19
C ASP A 92 14.13 -0.21 19.67
N GLN A 93 14.83 -1.24 20.18
CA GLN A 93 14.64 -2.63 19.73
C GLN A 93 13.22 -3.19 20.01
N PHE A 94 12.48 -2.61 20.96
CA PHE A 94 11.16 -3.06 21.41
C PHE A 94 10.04 -2.06 21.09
N THR A 95 10.37 -0.86 20.63
CA THR A 95 9.41 0.24 20.44
C THR A 95 9.47 0.82 19.03
N LYS A 96 8.31 0.88 18.37
CA LYS A 96 8.11 1.57 17.09
C LYS A 96 6.99 2.60 17.20
N LEU A 97 7.17 3.75 16.55
CA LEU A 97 6.12 4.74 16.35
C LEU A 97 5.64 4.66 14.91
N VAL A 98 4.34 4.48 14.71
CA VAL A 98 3.71 4.55 13.39
C VAL A 98 2.85 5.79 13.32
N ARG A 99 3.09 6.65 12.33
CA ARG A 99 2.29 7.84 12.04
C ARG A 99 1.55 7.67 10.73
N ASN A 100 0.28 8.06 10.74
CA ASN A 100 -0.61 8.05 9.59
C ASN A 100 -1.21 9.45 9.39
N ASP A 101 -0.66 10.19 8.44
CA ASP A 101 -1.16 11.50 8.03
C ASP A 101 -2.18 11.42 6.89
N LEU A 102 -2.64 10.23 6.52
CA LEU A 102 -3.69 10.07 5.50
C LEU A 102 -5.06 10.49 6.03
N GLU A 103 -5.98 10.75 5.11
CA GLU A 103 -7.43 10.93 5.34
C GLU A 103 -8.16 9.58 5.37
N LYS A 104 -7.43 8.52 5.72
CA LYS A 104 -7.96 7.17 5.82
C LYS A 104 -7.15 6.38 6.82
N SER A 105 -7.83 5.54 7.59
CA SER A 105 -7.17 4.60 8.51
C SER A 105 -6.48 3.47 7.74
N ILE A 106 -5.34 3.00 8.26
CA ILE A 106 -4.52 1.96 7.64
C ILE A 106 -4.30 0.79 8.59
N ASN A 107 -4.08 -0.39 8.01
CA ASN A 107 -3.53 -1.53 8.74
C ASN A 107 -2.09 -1.73 8.29
N VAL A 108 -1.16 -1.77 9.24
CA VAL A 108 0.26 -2.00 8.97
C VAL A 108 0.72 -3.28 9.64
N ARG A 109 1.61 -4.02 8.97
CA ARG A 109 2.34 -5.13 9.57
C ARG A 109 3.72 -4.67 9.98
N LEU A 110 3.97 -4.67 11.29
CA LEU A 110 5.27 -4.39 11.86
C LEU A 110 6.02 -5.68 12.12
N THR A 111 7.34 -5.63 11.94
CA THR A 111 8.25 -6.73 12.30
C THR A 111 9.21 -6.23 13.36
N PHE A 112 9.32 -6.94 14.47
CA PHE A 112 10.33 -6.71 15.50
C PHE A 112 11.34 -7.84 15.49
N LEU A 113 12.63 -7.49 15.66
CA LEU A 113 13.70 -8.46 15.83
C LEU A 113 14.26 -8.34 17.25
N VAL A 114 13.82 -9.23 18.13
CA VAL A 114 14.09 -9.20 19.58
C VAL A 114 14.85 -10.45 20.03
N PRO A 115 15.47 -10.47 21.23
CA PRO A 115 15.97 -11.71 21.81
C PRO A 115 14.86 -12.76 21.93
N ALA A 116 15.22 -14.04 21.95
CA ALA A 116 14.23 -15.08 22.21
C ALA A 116 13.59 -14.91 23.61
N GLY A 117 12.26 -14.97 23.67
CA GLY A 117 11.48 -14.81 24.91
C GLY A 117 9.99 -14.75 24.62
N ASN A 118 9.18 -14.57 25.67
CA ASN A 118 7.76 -14.30 25.53
C ASN A 118 7.52 -12.80 25.64
N TYR A 119 6.61 -12.27 24.82
CA TYR A 119 6.31 -10.85 24.79
C TYR A 119 4.79 -10.61 24.78
N SER A 120 4.39 -9.55 25.46
CA SER A 120 3.07 -8.93 25.34
C SER A 120 3.18 -7.64 24.54
N ILE A 121 2.05 -7.13 24.06
CA ILE A 121 1.99 -5.94 23.23
C ILE A 121 0.90 -4.98 23.69
N ASN A 122 1.21 -3.69 23.67
CA ASN A 122 0.27 -2.63 24.05
C ASN A 122 -0.74 -2.29 22.95
N ASN A 123 -0.33 -2.32 21.68
CA ASN A 123 -1.13 -1.90 20.52
C ASN A 123 -0.92 -2.85 19.34
N GLY A 124 -2.03 -3.45 18.88
CA GLY A 124 -2.04 -4.39 17.77
C GLY A 124 -2.20 -5.85 18.22
N CYS A 125 -2.01 -6.77 17.29
CA CYS A 125 -2.15 -8.20 17.51
C CYS A 125 -0.92 -8.93 16.95
N VAL A 126 -0.29 -9.80 17.75
CA VAL A 126 0.75 -10.69 17.26
C VAL A 126 0.10 -11.72 16.32
N VAL A 127 0.55 -11.74 15.07
CA VAL A 127 0.01 -12.63 14.04
C VAL A 127 0.97 -13.75 13.67
N MET A 128 2.25 -13.58 13.96
CA MET A 128 3.26 -14.61 13.74
C MET A 128 4.47 -14.37 14.63
N GLU A 129 5.06 -15.46 15.09
CA GLU A 129 6.33 -15.48 15.79
C GLU A 129 7.25 -16.49 15.14
N ARG A 130 8.52 -16.13 14.93
CA ARG A 130 9.50 -17.01 14.33
C ARG A 130 10.82 -16.92 15.09
N LYS A 131 11.24 -18.03 15.68
CA LYS A 131 12.57 -18.12 16.30
C LYS A 131 13.64 -18.31 15.23
N VAL A 132 14.69 -17.49 15.29
CA VAL A 132 15.86 -17.55 14.41
C VAL A 132 17.10 -17.48 15.29
N ASN A 133 17.73 -18.63 15.55
CA ASN A 133 18.85 -18.79 16.48
C ASN A 133 18.52 -18.28 17.90
N ASP A 134 19.27 -17.28 18.36
CA ASP A 134 19.14 -16.58 19.65
C ASP A 134 18.13 -15.41 19.61
N LYS A 135 17.53 -15.15 18.44
CA LYS A 135 16.57 -14.07 18.20
C LYS A 135 15.19 -14.61 17.84
N MET A 136 14.24 -13.69 17.81
CA MET A 136 12.85 -13.92 17.47
C MET A 136 12.35 -12.76 16.60
N GLU A 137 11.71 -13.11 15.49
CA GLU A 137 10.92 -12.19 14.68
C GLU A 137 9.47 -12.23 15.18
N VAL A 138 8.95 -11.07 15.58
CA VAL A 138 7.55 -10.92 16.00
C VAL A 138 6.84 -10.03 15.00
N TYR A 139 5.81 -10.57 14.36
CA TYR A 139 5.00 -9.87 13.36
C TYR A 139 3.69 -9.44 14.00
N ILE A 140 3.39 -8.14 13.91
CA ILE A 140 2.24 -7.53 14.55
C ILE A 140 1.43 -6.76 13.53
N ASP A 141 0.13 -7.03 13.47
CA ASP A 141 -0.81 -6.20 12.73
C ASP A 141 -1.34 -5.08 13.64
N VAL A 142 -1.24 -3.85 13.17
CA VAL A 142 -1.62 -2.64 13.92
C VAL A 142 -2.60 -1.83 13.08
N TYR A 143 -3.73 -1.48 13.68
CA TYR A 143 -4.66 -0.50 13.11
C TYR A 143 -4.22 0.90 13.52
N VAL A 144 -4.00 1.76 12.53
CA VAL A 144 -3.60 3.15 12.74
C VAL A 144 -4.69 4.06 12.18
N PRO A 145 -5.45 4.77 13.04
CA PRO A 145 -6.48 5.69 12.58
C PRO A 145 -5.96 6.76 11.62
N GLU A 146 -6.84 7.36 10.84
CA GLU A 146 -6.50 8.54 10.06
C GLU A 146 -6.00 9.68 10.95
N LYS A 147 -5.07 10.49 10.42
CA LYS A 147 -4.51 11.67 11.12
C LYS A 147 -4.05 11.37 12.55
N SER A 148 -3.37 10.26 12.76
CA SER A 148 -2.98 9.79 14.09
C SER A 148 -1.59 9.17 14.14
N GLU A 149 -1.12 8.94 15.36
CA GLU A 149 0.10 8.19 15.65
C GLU A 149 -0.16 7.12 16.71
N ILE A 150 0.50 5.97 16.58
CA ILE A 150 0.40 4.84 17.50
C ILE A 150 1.80 4.38 17.90
N LEU A 151 2.05 4.33 19.21
CA LEU A 151 3.25 3.75 19.77
C LEU A 151 3.04 2.26 20.05
N VAL A 152 3.84 1.42 19.41
CA VAL A 152 3.79 -0.04 19.51
C VAL A 152 5.02 -0.51 20.28
N ARG A 153 4.78 -1.17 21.40
CA ARG A 153 5.81 -1.61 22.32
C ARG A 153 5.63 -3.09 22.66
N LEU A 154 6.72 -3.84 22.53
CA LEU A 154 6.85 -5.19 23.07
C LEU A 154 7.33 -5.12 24.53
N GLU A 155 6.65 -5.84 25.40
CA GLU A 155 7.00 -5.97 26.81
C GLU A 155 7.29 -7.44 27.12
N ARG A 156 8.47 -7.73 27.63
CA ARG A 156 8.87 -9.09 27.97
C ARG A 156 8.00 -9.60 29.11
N VAL A 157 7.47 -10.81 28.95
CA VAL A 157 6.71 -11.51 29.99
C VAL A 157 7.62 -12.59 30.54
N ASP A 158 8.04 -12.42 31.79
CA ASP A 158 8.83 -13.40 32.54
C ASP A 158 7.95 -14.49 33.15
#